data_AF-A0A1L1SU24-F1
#
_entry.id   AF-A0A1L1SU24-F1
#
_cell.length_a   1.000
_cell.length_b   1.000
_cell.length_c   1.000
_cell.angle_alpha   90.00
_cell.angle_beta   90.00
_cell.angle_gamma   90.00
#
_symmetry.space_group_name_H-M   'P 1'
#
loop_
_entity.id
_entity.type
_entity.pdbx_description
1 polymer ?
#
loop_
_entity_poly.entity_id
_entity_poly.type
_entity_poly.pdbx_seq_one_letter_code
_entity_poly.pdbx_strand_id
1 'polypeptide(L)'
;MLRLFQAASRASLRLSGSRVIHSLAEGAERPAEISEPRDSAGLLDPVLRKCELRIPVHRRPVQAWVESLRGFEQERIGLAELHPDVFATAPRLDIVHQVAIWQRNFRRISYANTKTRAEVSGGGRKPWQQKGSGRARHGSIRSPLWRGAIKQISEIPDQR
;
A
#
# COMPACT_ATOMS: atom_id res chain seq x y z
N MET A 1 -3.11 -6.08 -51.00
CA MET A 1 -1.90 -5.26 -51.25
C MET A 1 -1.99 -4.00 -50.41
N LEU A 2 -1.19 -3.87 -49.36
CA LEU A 2 -0.64 -2.61 -48.85
C LEU A 2 0.26 -2.98 -47.66
N ARG A 3 1.56 -2.75 -47.88
CA ARG A 3 2.61 -2.80 -46.86
C ARG A 3 2.59 -1.51 -46.03
N LEU A 4 3.50 -1.46 -45.05
CA LEU A 4 4.03 -0.31 -44.31
C LEU A 4 3.42 -0.19 -42.89
N PHE A 5 4.14 0.09 -41.80
CA PHE A 5 5.58 0.23 -41.50
C PHE A 5 5.72 0.15 -39.96
N GLN A 6 6.84 -0.36 -39.46
CA GLN A 6 7.30 -0.16 -38.07
C GLN A 6 7.61 1.32 -37.81
N ALA A 7 7.36 1.82 -36.59
CA ALA A 7 8.26 2.77 -35.93
C ALA A 7 7.99 2.84 -34.42
N ALA A 8 9.07 2.65 -33.66
CA ALA A 8 9.15 2.86 -32.22
C ALA A 8 9.08 4.35 -31.87
N SER A 9 8.48 4.69 -30.72
CA SER A 9 8.68 5.99 -30.07
C SER A 9 8.86 5.76 -28.57
N ARG A 10 10.13 5.86 -28.14
CA ARG A 10 10.53 6.05 -26.76
C ARG A 10 10.40 7.56 -26.47
N ALA A 11 9.41 7.95 -25.68
CA ALA A 11 9.29 9.32 -25.20
C ALA A 11 9.68 9.36 -23.72
N SER A 12 10.96 9.67 -23.45
CA SER A 12 11.42 10.06 -22.12
C SER A 12 11.16 11.56 -21.95
N LEU A 13 10.25 11.91 -21.05
CA LEU A 13 9.99 13.29 -20.65
C LEU A 13 11.21 13.84 -19.90
N ARG A 14 11.84 14.88 -20.47
CA ARG A 14 12.83 15.73 -19.79
C ARG A 14 12.09 16.69 -18.87
N LEU A 15 12.38 16.63 -17.57
CA LEU A 15 12.11 17.74 -16.67
C LEU A 15 13.35 18.61 -16.55
N SER A 16 13.18 19.86 -16.98
CA SER A 16 14.10 20.98 -16.83
C SER A 16 14.15 21.42 -15.36
N GLY A 17 15.34 21.60 -14.80
CA GLY A 17 15.48 22.19 -13.47
C GLY A 17 16.91 22.24 -12.96
N SER A 18 17.38 23.48 -12.70
CA SER A 18 18.58 23.89 -11.96
C SER A 18 19.97 23.54 -12.50
N ARG A 19 20.55 24.54 -13.16
CA ARG A 19 21.98 24.82 -13.26
C ARG A 19 22.59 25.12 -11.88
N VAL A 20 23.89 24.83 -11.80
CA VAL A 20 24.91 25.33 -10.86
C VAL A 20 24.98 24.60 -9.51
N ILE A 21 25.95 23.71 -9.34
CA ILE A 21 27.19 23.92 -8.54
C ILE A 21 28.23 22.84 -8.96
N HIS A 22 29.48 23.27 -9.12
CA HIS A 22 30.73 22.49 -9.22
C HIS A 22 31.10 21.78 -10.55
N SER A 23 31.48 22.62 -11.52
CA SER A 23 32.71 22.43 -12.29
C SER A 23 33.92 22.38 -11.34
N LEU A 24 34.51 21.20 -11.14
CA LEU A 24 35.91 20.94 -10.74
C LEU A 24 36.04 19.41 -10.59
N ALA A 25 36.22 18.71 -11.71
CA ALA A 25 36.59 17.31 -11.76
C ALA A 25 37.39 17.07 -13.05
N GLU A 26 38.47 17.83 -13.20
CA GLU A 26 39.49 17.58 -14.20
C GLU A 26 40.73 17.11 -13.42
N GLY A 27 41.22 15.91 -13.73
CA GLY A 27 42.43 15.37 -13.14
C GLY A 27 42.23 14.52 -11.88
N ALA A 28 41.51 13.40 -11.99
CA ALA A 28 41.77 12.25 -11.14
C ALA A 28 42.03 11.06 -12.06
N GLU A 29 43.32 10.76 -12.17
CA GLU A 29 43.87 9.59 -12.84
C GLU A 29 43.07 8.35 -12.50
N ARG A 30 42.87 7.49 -13.50
CA ARG A 30 42.38 6.11 -13.32
C ARG A 30 43.17 5.47 -12.17
N PRO A 31 42.58 5.28 -10.98
CA PRO A 31 43.24 4.45 -9.99
C PRO A 31 43.21 3.03 -10.56
N ALA A 32 44.40 2.44 -10.55
CA ALA A 32 44.71 1.11 -11.02
C ALA A 32 43.55 0.13 -10.88
N GLU A 33 43.36 -0.66 -11.94
CA GLU A 33 42.68 -1.93 -11.93
C GLU A 33 43.19 -2.77 -10.74
N ILE A 34 42.56 -2.61 -9.58
CA ILE A 34 42.40 -3.71 -8.66
C ILE A 34 41.36 -4.57 -9.36
N SER A 35 41.87 -5.47 -10.18
CA SER A 35 41.17 -6.69 -10.52
C SER A 35 40.94 -7.43 -9.21
N GLU A 36 39.89 -7.01 -8.49
CA GLU A 36 39.11 -7.94 -7.68
C GLU A 36 38.93 -9.17 -8.55
N PRO A 37 39.24 -10.37 -8.03
CA PRO A 37 39.29 -11.56 -8.84
C PRO A 37 38.01 -11.57 -9.65
N ARG A 38 38.17 -11.56 -10.97
CA ARG A 38 37.09 -11.97 -11.84
C ARG A 38 36.74 -13.36 -11.35
N ASP A 39 35.74 -13.47 -10.48
CA ASP A 39 34.98 -14.69 -10.25
C ASP A 39 34.17 -15.01 -11.52
N SER A 40 34.74 -14.75 -12.70
CA SER A 40 34.39 -15.47 -13.90
C SER A 40 34.88 -16.89 -13.70
N ALA A 41 33.93 -17.81 -13.74
CA ALA A 41 34.13 -19.25 -13.87
C ALA A 41 34.30 -20.03 -12.55
N GLY A 42 33.35 -19.86 -11.63
CA GLY A 42 32.77 -21.06 -11.04
C GLY A 42 31.66 -21.53 -11.96
N LEU A 43 31.75 -22.73 -12.54
CA LEU A 43 30.56 -23.49 -12.93
C LEU A 43 29.72 -23.68 -11.65
N LEU A 44 28.93 -22.67 -11.29
CA LEU A 44 27.92 -22.85 -10.26
C LEU A 44 26.83 -23.64 -10.97
N ASP A 45 26.70 -24.90 -10.59
CA ASP A 45 25.62 -25.75 -11.08
C ASP A 45 24.31 -24.94 -11.02
N PRO A 46 23.53 -24.89 -12.12
CA PRO A 46 22.32 -24.10 -12.15
C PRO A 46 21.43 -24.53 -10.99
N VAL A 47 20.95 -23.56 -10.21
CA VAL A 47 20.12 -23.86 -9.05
C VAL A 47 18.76 -24.32 -9.57
N LEU A 48 18.56 -25.64 -9.61
CA LEU A 48 17.32 -26.27 -10.05
C LEU A 48 16.51 -26.71 -8.84
N ARG A 49 15.36 -26.06 -8.63
CA ARG A 49 14.42 -26.44 -7.58
C ARG A 49 13.20 -27.13 -8.19
N LYS A 50 12.92 -28.35 -7.75
CA LYS A 50 11.69 -29.08 -8.09
C LYS A 50 10.58 -28.82 -7.07
N CYS A 51 9.33 -28.95 -7.50
CA CYS A 51 8.19 -28.97 -6.59
C CYS A 51 8.18 -30.24 -5.74
N GLU A 52 8.24 -30.10 -4.42
CA GLU A 52 8.18 -31.21 -3.46
C GLU A 52 6.75 -31.76 -3.29
N LEU A 53 5.74 -30.91 -3.48
CA LEU A 53 4.34 -31.27 -3.33
C LEU A 53 3.80 -31.99 -4.57
N ARG A 54 2.85 -32.91 -4.34
CA ARG A 54 2.17 -33.64 -5.41
C ARG A 54 1.37 -32.70 -6.30
N ILE A 55 1.70 -32.67 -7.57
CA ILE A 55 0.99 -31.91 -8.60
C ILE A 55 -0.18 -32.73 -9.17
N PRO A 56 -1.35 -32.13 -9.42
CA PRO A 56 -2.45 -32.83 -10.08
C PRO A 56 -2.11 -33.21 -11.52
N VAL A 57 -2.54 -34.41 -11.95
CA VAL A 57 -2.13 -35.05 -13.22
C VAL A 57 -2.42 -34.20 -14.47
N HIS A 58 -3.47 -33.37 -14.43
CA HIS A 58 -3.91 -32.55 -15.56
C HIS A 58 -3.21 -31.18 -15.63
N ARG A 59 -2.36 -30.82 -14.66
CA ARG A 59 -1.62 -29.55 -14.64
C ARG A 59 -0.12 -29.81 -14.63
N ARG A 60 0.63 -28.85 -15.18
CA ARG A 60 2.09 -28.84 -15.17
C ARG A 60 2.59 -27.74 -14.23
N PRO A 61 3.76 -27.90 -13.58
CA PRO A 61 4.35 -26.85 -12.78
C PRO A 61 4.66 -25.60 -13.62
N VAL A 62 4.61 -24.45 -12.97
CA VAL A 62 5.03 -23.17 -13.54
C VAL A 62 6.52 -23.01 -13.28
N GLN A 63 7.25 -22.40 -14.20
CA GLN A 63 8.68 -22.14 -14.03
C GLN A 63 8.95 -20.66 -13.79
N ALA A 64 9.87 -20.36 -12.90
CA ALA A 64 10.35 -19.01 -12.63
C ALA A 64 11.88 -18.98 -12.55
N TRP A 65 12.46 -17.86 -12.98
CA TRP A 65 13.90 -17.62 -12.86
C TRP A 65 14.30 -17.41 -11.41
N VAL A 66 15.43 -17.98 -11.02
CA VAL A 66 16.07 -17.73 -9.73
C VAL A 66 17.18 -16.70 -9.95
N GLU A 67 17.06 -15.58 -9.26
CA GLU A 67 18.03 -14.49 -9.28
C GLU A 67 18.75 -14.39 -7.93
N SER A 68 19.91 -13.73 -7.91
CA SER A 68 20.67 -13.45 -6.68
C SER A 68 20.87 -11.96 -6.50
N LEU A 69 20.83 -11.54 -5.24
CA LEU A 69 21.07 -10.15 -4.83
C LEU A 69 22.56 -9.87 -4.52
N ARG A 70 23.48 -10.77 -4.91
CA ARG A 70 24.93 -10.58 -4.68
C ARG A 70 25.54 -9.53 -5.60
N GLY A 71 25.04 -9.42 -6.81
CA GLY A 71 25.45 -8.40 -7.79
C GLY A 71 24.40 -7.31 -7.93
N PHE A 72 24.80 -6.19 -8.53
CA PHE A 72 23.88 -5.14 -8.97
C PHE A 72 23.14 -5.50 -10.26
N GLU A 73 23.66 -6.47 -11.01
CA GLU A 73 23.05 -6.98 -12.24
C GLU A 73 22.07 -8.12 -11.93
N GLN A 74 20.95 -8.18 -12.66
CA GLN A 74 19.99 -9.28 -12.58
C GLN A 74 20.55 -10.52 -13.29
N GLU A 75 21.35 -11.28 -12.56
CA GLU A 75 21.88 -12.56 -13.03
C GLU A 75 20.88 -13.69 -12.78
N ARG A 76 20.55 -14.42 -13.85
CA ARG A 76 19.69 -15.60 -13.81
C ARG A 76 20.54 -16.83 -13.52
N ILE A 77 20.54 -17.25 -12.26
CA ILE A 77 21.41 -18.30 -11.75
C ILE A 77 20.77 -19.68 -11.86
N GLY A 78 19.44 -19.74 -11.92
CA GLY A 78 18.74 -21.01 -11.94
C GLY A 78 17.27 -20.92 -12.33
N LEU A 79 16.60 -22.06 -12.21
CA LEU A 79 15.19 -22.23 -12.58
C LEU A 79 14.47 -23.03 -11.49
N ALA A 80 13.37 -22.48 -11.00
CA ALA A 80 12.53 -23.10 -9.99
C ALA A 80 11.17 -23.49 -10.57
N GLU A 81 10.76 -24.71 -10.27
CA GLU A 81 9.40 -25.20 -10.51
C GLU A 81 8.49 -24.80 -9.34
N LEU A 82 7.31 -24.27 -9.67
CA LEU A 82 6.30 -23.76 -8.75
C LEU A 82 4.98 -24.52 -8.93
N HIS A 83 4.28 -24.73 -7.81
CA HIS A 83 3.04 -25.50 -7.81
C HIS A 83 1.92 -24.75 -8.53
N PRO A 84 1.24 -25.37 -9.51
CA PRO A 84 0.30 -24.66 -10.37
C PRO A 84 -0.95 -24.15 -9.63
N ASP A 85 -1.41 -24.85 -8.59
CA ASP A 85 -2.61 -24.42 -7.86
C ASP A 85 -2.38 -23.17 -6.99
N VAL A 86 -1.12 -22.85 -6.67
CA VAL A 86 -0.79 -21.64 -5.91
C VAL A 86 -0.47 -20.49 -6.87
N PHE A 87 0.35 -20.75 -7.89
CA PHE A 87 0.91 -19.69 -8.74
C PHE A 87 0.22 -19.53 -10.11
N ALA A 88 -0.56 -20.52 -10.58
CA ALA A 88 -1.30 -20.48 -11.85
C ALA A 88 -2.83 -20.65 -11.65
N THR A 89 -3.35 -20.23 -10.51
CA THR A 89 -4.80 -20.14 -10.30
C THR A 89 -5.41 -18.99 -11.11
N ALA A 90 -6.67 -19.15 -11.53
CA ALA A 90 -7.39 -18.13 -12.27
C ALA A 90 -7.41 -16.80 -11.48
N PRO A 91 -7.07 -15.66 -12.12
CA PRO A 91 -6.97 -14.38 -11.42
C PRO A 91 -8.35 -13.90 -10.94
N ARG A 92 -8.59 -14.01 -9.62
CA ARG A 92 -9.84 -13.63 -8.95
C ARG A 92 -9.71 -12.26 -8.27
N LEU A 93 -9.98 -11.20 -9.04
CA LEU A 93 -9.86 -9.81 -8.59
C LEU A 93 -10.86 -9.46 -7.47
N ASP A 94 -12.02 -10.13 -7.46
CA ASP A 94 -13.04 -10.03 -6.41
C ASP A 94 -12.46 -10.37 -5.03
N ILE A 95 -11.77 -11.51 -4.92
CA ILE A 95 -11.19 -11.99 -3.66
C ILE A 95 -10.03 -11.08 -3.24
N VAL A 96 -9.16 -10.68 -4.17
CA VAL A 96 -8.03 -9.79 -3.88
C VAL A 96 -8.53 -8.46 -3.32
N HIS A 97 -9.57 -7.88 -3.91
CA HIS A 97 -10.17 -6.64 -3.45
C HIS A 97 -10.79 -6.79 -2.05
N GLN A 98 -11.54 -7.87 -1.81
CA GLN A 98 -12.13 -8.15 -0.50
C GLN A 98 -11.08 -8.31 0.60
N VAL A 99 -10.02 -9.08 0.33
CA VAL A 99 -8.91 -9.28 1.28
C VAL A 99 -8.17 -7.97 1.54
N ALA A 100 -7.93 -7.15 0.51
CA ALA A 100 -7.28 -5.86 0.67
C ALA A 100 -8.10 -4.90 1.56
N ILE A 101 -9.42 -4.83 1.34
CA ILE A 101 -10.33 -4.04 2.19
C ILE A 101 -10.35 -4.59 3.62
N TRP A 102 -10.45 -5.91 3.77
CA TRP A 102 -10.48 -6.56 5.07
C TRP A 102 -9.20 -6.25 5.87
N GLN A 103 -8.01 -6.40 5.27
CA GLN A 103 -6.74 -6.06 5.93
C GLN A 103 -6.66 -4.59 6.32
N ARG A 104 -7.13 -3.68 5.44
CA ARG A 104 -7.16 -2.24 5.72
C ARG A 104 -8.08 -1.92 6.90
N ASN A 105 -9.26 -2.53 6.96
CA ASN A 105 -10.24 -2.29 8.01
C ASN A 105 -9.88 -2.97 9.32
N PHE A 106 -9.36 -4.19 9.29
CA PHE A 106 -8.92 -4.93 10.47
C PHE A 106 -7.84 -4.19 11.25
N ARG A 107 -6.93 -3.51 10.53
CA ARG A 107 -5.87 -2.69 11.14
C ARG A 107 -6.35 -1.33 11.65
N ARG A 108 -7.56 -0.91 11.28
CA ARG A 108 -8.08 0.42 11.62
C ARG A 108 -8.74 0.39 12.99
N ILE A 109 -8.19 1.15 13.93
CA ILE A 109 -8.83 1.46 15.21
C ILE A 109 -9.27 2.91 15.17
N SER A 110 -10.56 3.17 15.38
CA SER A 110 -11.12 4.52 15.40
C SER A 110 -11.19 5.03 16.84
N TYR A 111 -10.41 6.07 17.14
CA TYR A 111 -10.46 6.78 18.43
C TYR A 111 -11.38 8.01 18.38
N ALA A 112 -12.14 8.18 17.31
CA ALA A 112 -13.07 9.28 17.19
C ALA A 112 -14.20 9.12 18.22
N ASN A 113 -14.23 10.03 19.20
CA ASN A 113 -15.29 10.12 20.19
C ASN A 113 -15.85 11.55 20.22
N THR A 114 -17.17 11.67 20.34
CA THR A 114 -17.87 12.95 20.48
C THR A 114 -18.65 12.92 21.78
N LYS A 115 -18.55 14.00 22.57
CA LYS A 115 -19.22 14.07 23.88
C LYS A 115 -20.73 13.90 23.74
N THR A 116 -21.32 13.06 24.58
CA THR A 116 -22.78 12.97 24.73
C THR A 116 -23.34 14.13 25.55
N ARG A 117 -24.67 14.29 25.61
CA ARG A 117 -25.32 15.41 26.34
C ARG A 117 -25.04 15.37 27.84
N ALA A 118 -24.73 14.19 28.34
CA ALA A 118 -24.38 13.94 29.73
C ALA A 118 -22.93 14.38 30.03
N GLU A 119 -22.01 14.13 29.10
CA GLU A 119 -20.57 14.42 29.23
C GLU A 119 -20.18 15.88 29.02
N VAL A 120 -20.99 16.66 28.27
CA VAL A 120 -20.76 18.11 28.15
C VAL A 120 -20.94 18.78 29.51
N SER A 121 -20.15 19.79 29.85
CA SER A 121 -20.25 20.49 31.15
C SER A 121 -21.50 21.41 31.25
N GLY A 122 -21.94 21.77 32.46
CA GLY A 122 -23.03 22.76 32.69
C GLY A 122 -24.48 22.23 32.71
N GLY A 123 -25.46 22.89 32.09
CA GLY A 123 -26.74 22.30 31.64
C GLY A 123 -27.70 21.53 32.59
N GLY A 124 -27.45 21.46 33.91
CA GLY A 124 -28.33 20.79 34.88
C GLY A 124 -29.57 21.60 35.27
N ARG A 125 -29.52 22.94 35.12
CA ARG A 125 -30.66 23.81 35.38
C ARG A 125 -31.51 24.01 34.14
N LYS A 126 -32.82 23.93 34.29
CA LYS A 126 -33.78 24.26 33.23
C LYS A 126 -33.63 25.73 32.81
N PRO A 127 -33.56 26.06 31.50
CA PRO A 127 -33.33 27.43 31.04
C PRO A 127 -34.42 28.43 31.47
N TRP A 128 -35.68 28.01 31.37
CA TRP A 128 -36.86 28.80 31.78
C TRP A 128 -38.03 27.88 32.15
N GLN A 129 -39.05 28.47 32.78
CA GLN A 129 -40.27 27.77 33.16
C GLN A 129 -41.00 27.19 31.94
N GLN A 130 -41.73 26.09 32.13
CA GLN A 130 -42.37 25.36 31.01
C GLN A 130 -43.42 26.20 30.26
N LYS A 131 -44.01 27.18 30.94
CA LYS A 131 -45.09 28.06 30.47
C LYS A 131 -44.83 29.48 30.96
N GLY A 132 -45.48 30.47 30.34
CA GLY A 132 -45.41 31.88 30.76
C GLY A 132 -44.26 32.70 30.15
N SER A 133 -43.26 32.07 29.53
CA SER A 133 -42.10 32.78 28.97
C SER A 133 -42.24 33.22 27.50
N GLY A 134 -43.29 32.79 26.78
CA GLY A 134 -43.48 33.06 25.36
C GLY A 134 -42.45 32.43 24.41
N ARG A 135 -41.49 31.65 24.93
CA ARG A 135 -40.40 31.01 24.18
C ARG A 135 -40.67 29.53 23.94
N ALA A 136 -39.95 28.93 22.99
CA ALA A 136 -39.96 27.48 22.74
C ALA A 136 -39.60 26.68 24.00
N ARG A 137 -40.06 25.43 24.09
CA ARG A 137 -39.85 24.58 25.28
C ARG A 137 -38.49 23.90 25.23
N HIS A 138 -37.67 24.11 26.26
CA HIS A 138 -36.38 23.43 26.40
C HIS A 138 -36.17 22.88 27.81
N GLY A 139 -35.62 21.66 27.88
CA GLY A 139 -35.27 21.00 29.14
C GLY A 139 -33.83 21.30 29.60
N SER A 140 -32.90 21.42 28.66
CA SER A 140 -31.49 21.71 28.93
C SER A 140 -30.87 22.50 27.78
N ILE A 141 -29.88 23.34 28.08
CA ILE A 141 -29.07 24.06 27.09
C ILE A 141 -28.09 23.15 26.33
N ARG A 142 -27.88 21.91 26.78
CA ARG A 142 -26.99 20.92 26.12
C ARG A 142 -27.70 20.07 25.07
N SER A 143 -28.96 20.38 24.75
CA SER A 143 -29.69 19.67 23.70
C SER A 143 -29.05 19.98 22.33
N PRO A 144 -28.96 19.00 21.40
CA PRO A 144 -28.34 19.20 20.07
C PRO A 144 -28.92 20.37 19.25
N LEU A 145 -30.14 20.82 19.60
CA LEU A 145 -30.79 21.97 18.99
C LEU A 145 -30.10 23.31 19.32
N TRP A 146 -29.30 23.37 20.38
CA TRP A 146 -28.61 24.57 20.82
C TRP A 146 -27.24 24.72 20.15
N ARG A 147 -26.86 25.97 19.87
CA ARG A 147 -25.51 26.27 19.33
C ARG A 147 -24.44 25.98 20.38
N GLY A 148 -23.37 25.31 19.99
CA GLY A 148 -22.30 24.86 20.90
C GLY A 148 -22.66 23.64 21.75
N ALA A 149 -23.88 23.10 21.60
CA ALA A 149 -24.23 21.80 22.14
C ALA A 149 -23.76 20.67 21.21
N ILE A 150 -23.93 19.44 21.68
CA ILE A 150 -23.45 18.24 20.99
C ILE A 150 -24.07 18.05 19.61
N LYS A 151 -23.36 17.32 18.74
CA LYS A 151 -23.96 16.72 17.55
C LYS A 151 -24.72 15.45 17.97
N GLN A 152 -25.99 15.33 17.58
CA GLN A 152 -26.74 14.10 17.80
C GLN A 152 -26.17 13.03 16.87
N ILE A 153 -25.47 12.06 17.43
CA ILE A 153 -24.92 10.91 16.70
C ILE A 153 -25.71 9.68 17.14
N SER A 154 -26.12 8.85 16.18
CA SER A 154 -26.87 7.61 16.41
C SER A 154 -25.98 6.45 16.88
N GLU A 155 -24.69 6.50 16.59
CA GLU A 155 -23.71 5.48 16.94
C GLU A 155 -22.70 6.01 17.96
N ILE A 156 -22.78 5.48 19.18
CA ILE A 156 -21.70 5.56 20.15
C ILE A 156 -20.83 4.33 19.90
N PRO A 157 -19.54 4.45 19.58
CA PRO A 157 -18.66 3.30 19.55
C PRO A 157 -18.66 2.67 20.96
N ASP A 158 -19.12 1.42 21.06
CA ASP A 158 -19.23 0.69 22.31
C ASP A 158 -17.85 0.65 22.98
N GLN A 159 -17.75 1.24 24.17
CA GLN A 159 -16.52 1.30 24.96
C GLN A 159 -16.44 0.00 25.77
N ARG A 160 -16.14 -1.11 25.12
CA ARG A 160 -15.84 -2.39 25.78
C ARG A 160 -14.39 -2.79 25.57
#